data_AF-A0A346Y2L2-F1
#
_entry.id   AF-A0A346Y2L2-F1
#
_cell.length_a   1.000
_cell.length_b   1.000
_cell.length_c   1.000
_cell.angle_alpha   90.00
_cell.angle_beta   90.00
_cell.angle_gamma   90.00
#
_symmetry.space_group_name_H-M   'P 1'
#
loop_
_entity.id
_entity.type
_entity.pdbx_description
1 polymer ?
#
loop_
_entity_poly.entity_id
_entity_poly.type
_entity_poly.pdbx_seq_one_letter_code
_entity_poly.pdbx_strand_id
1 'polypeptide(L)'
;MTTITTTPTACINGTAILGAAAALAVLWLLAGPLGSIGAASDVSFESSADADAQPMDEAGPAVPLAHRPAVHPAAATEGPVAAALDAAAAEHGVDRSLVRAVAWVESSFRATVRSDAGAVGIMQLMPATVVHAEELVGHDLDPLDVQDNVRGGAAYLAHLLDRADGDVAHALAAYHQGWAGVMRDGVSSTSAGYVDRVMDLHQQLEGHRSGAWA
;
A
#
# COMPACT_ATOMS: atom_id res chain seq x y z
N MET A 1 -75.85 -34.34 -18.47
CA MET A 1 -75.11 -33.94 -17.25
C MET A 1 -73.90 -34.85 -17.21
N THR A 2 -72.83 -34.41 -17.88
CA THR A 2 -71.84 -35.29 -18.53
C THR A 2 -70.50 -35.24 -17.79
N THR A 3 -69.84 -36.39 -17.79
CA THR A 3 -68.64 -36.84 -17.09
C THR A 3 -67.38 -35.99 -17.26
N ILE A 4 -66.53 -36.04 -16.23
CA ILE A 4 -65.15 -35.51 -16.16
C ILE A 4 -64.21 -36.52 -16.82
N THR A 5 -63.41 -36.08 -17.80
CA THR A 5 -62.36 -36.88 -18.46
C THR A 5 -61.15 -36.01 -18.81
N THR A 6 -60.01 -36.38 -18.21
CA THR A 6 -58.60 -36.32 -18.64
C THR A 6 -57.86 -34.99 -18.85
N THR A 7 -56.73 -34.94 -18.14
CA THR A 7 -55.59 -34.02 -18.05
C THR A 7 -54.86 -33.72 -19.38
N PRO A 8 -54.22 -32.54 -19.52
CA PRO A 8 -53.48 -32.16 -20.72
C PRO A 8 -52.05 -32.74 -20.86
N THR A 9 -51.69 -32.81 -22.13
CA THR A 9 -50.46 -33.17 -22.83
C THR A 9 -49.14 -32.63 -22.24
N ALA A 10 -48.15 -33.52 -22.19
CA ALA A 10 -46.73 -33.23 -21.99
C ALA A 10 -46.08 -32.68 -23.27
N CYS A 11 -45.24 -31.65 -23.14
CA CYS A 11 -44.13 -31.40 -24.06
C CYS A 11 -42.83 -31.21 -23.26
N ILE A 12 -41.81 -31.84 -23.80
CA ILE A 12 -40.50 -32.16 -23.24
C ILE A 12 -39.50 -31.10 -23.69
N ASN A 13 -38.51 -30.80 -22.83
CA ASN A 13 -37.09 -30.52 -23.11
C ASN A 13 -36.59 -29.21 -22.49
N GLY A 14 -35.63 -29.34 -21.57
CA GLY A 14 -34.89 -28.19 -21.02
C GLY A 14 -34.02 -28.57 -19.83
N THR A 15 -33.04 -29.46 -20.03
CA THR A 15 -31.99 -29.76 -19.05
C THR A 15 -31.06 -28.54 -18.93
N ALA A 16 -31.02 -27.86 -17.79
CA ALA A 16 -29.98 -26.88 -17.47
C ALA A 16 -29.01 -27.49 -16.46
N ILE A 17 -27.79 -27.73 -16.93
CA ILE A 17 -26.65 -28.33 -16.22
C ILE A 17 -25.88 -27.22 -15.49
N LEU A 18 -25.48 -27.49 -14.24
CA LEU A 18 -24.49 -26.71 -13.48
C LEU A 18 -23.15 -26.63 -14.23
N GLY A 19 -22.47 -25.48 -14.19
CA GLY A 19 -21.07 -25.39 -14.58
C GLY A 19 -20.43 -24.07 -14.21
N ALA A 20 -19.60 -24.08 -13.17
CA ALA A 20 -18.63 -23.03 -12.85
C ALA A 20 -17.37 -23.21 -13.72
N ALA A 21 -16.82 -22.11 -14.25
CA ALA A 21 -15.43 -21.96 -14.74
C ALA A 21 -15.22 -20.45 -15.04
N ALA A 22 -14.29 -19.76 -14.38
CA ALA A 22 -12.85 -19.70 -14.61
C ALA A 22 -12.44 -18.54 -15.54
N ALA A 23 -11.54 -17.71 -15.00
CA ALA A 23 -10.44 -16.96 -15.62
C ALA A 23 -10.62 -16.35 -17.04
N LEU A 24 -10.50 -15.02 -17.11
CA LEU A 24 -10.00 -14.29 -18.30
C LEU A 24 -8.57 -13.84 -17.94
N ALA A 25 -7.48 -14.37 -18.48
CA ALA A 25 -6.99 -14.45 -19.87
C ALA A 25 -6.55 -13.09 -20.44
N VAL A 26 -5.23 -12.86 -20.54
CA VAL A 26 -4.61 -12.26 -21.73
C VAL A 26 -3.27 -12.95 -21.99
N LEU A 27 -3.23 -13.66 -23.11
CA LEU A 27 -2.12 -14.36 -23.74
C LEU A 27 -1.54 -13.44 -24.83
N TRP A 28 -0.24 -13.18 -24.82
CA TRP A 28 0.45 -12.60 -25.98
C TRP A 28 1.10 -13.72 -26.80
N LEU A 29 0.66 -13.86 -28.06
CA LEU A 29 1.18 -14.80 -29.05
C LEU A 29 2.13 -14.08 -30.04
N LEU A 30 3.10 -14.85 -30.52
CA LEU A 30 4.27 -14.53 -31.33
C LEU A 30 4.00 -14.15 -32.80
N ALA A 31 4.89 -13.29 -33.37
CA ALA A 31 5.51 -13.34 -34.72
C ALA A 31 6.34 -12.04 -34.88
N GLY A 32 7.57 -11.91 -35.39
CA GLY A 32 8.60 -12.66 -36.16
C GLY A 32 9.52 -11.57 -36.79
N PRO A 33 10.41 -11.79 -37.79
CA PRO A 33 11.36 -12.87 -38.06
C PRO A 33 12.84 -12.41 -38.02
N LEU A 34 13.76 -13.33 -38.38
CA LEU A 34 15.22 -13.24 -38.39
C LEU A 34 15.84 -12.12 -39.25
N GLY A 35 16.99 -11.60 -38.79
CA GLY A 35 17.90 -10.76 -39.58
C GLY A 35 19.33 -10.71 -39.01
N SER A 36 20.24 -11.41 -39.71
CA SER A 36 21.70 -11.24 -39.88
C SER A 36 22.63 -10.68 -38.79
N ILE A 37 23.63 -11.52 -38.47
CA ILE A 37 24.93 -11.18 -37.88
C ILE A 37 25.78 -10.32 -38.83
N GLY A 38 26.26 -9.17 -38.34
CA GLY A 38 27.18 -8.25 -39.02
C GLY A 38 28.03 -7.51 -37.98
N ALA A 39 29.31 -7.33 -38.30
CA ALA A 39 30.42 -7.13 -37.38
C ALA A 39 30.63 -5.70 -36.87
N ALA A 40 31.20 -5.64 -35.65
CA ALA A 40 32.20 -4.74 -35.08
C ALA A 40 32.36 -3.26 -35.54
N SER A 41 32.63 -2.47 -34.49
CA SER A 41 33.36 -1.19 -34.43
C SER A 41 32.66 0.05 -34.98
N ASP A 42 32.18 0.91 -34.08
CA ASP A 42 32.90 2.13 -33.71
C ASP A 42 32.38 2.67 -32.36
N VAL A 43 33.29 3.05 -31.46
CA VAL A 43 32.99 3.65 -30.16
C VAL A 43 33.19 5.15 -30.33
N SER A 44 32.10 5.85 -30.58
CA SER A 44 32.06 7.31 -30.52
C SER A 44 31.32 7.72 -29.27
N PHE A 45 32.10 8.20 -28.30
CA PHE A 45 31.67 8.85 -27.08
C PHE A 45 31.22 10.26 -27.43
N GLU A 46 29.90 10.46 -27.54
CA GLU A 46 29.29 11.79 -27.53
C GLU A 46 28.62 12.03 -26.18
N SER A 47 29.26 12.92 -25.43
CA SER A 47 28.72 13.55 -24.23
C SER A 47 27.51 14.40 -24.62
N SER A 48 26.32 13.94 -24.22
CA SER A 48 25.11 14.76 -24.16
C SER A 48 24.52 14.58 -22.77
N ALA A 49 24.61 15.66 -22.00
CA ALA A 49 23.89 15.82 -20.75
C ALA A 49 22.44 16.12 -21.11
N ASP A 50 21.65 15.07 -21.28
CA ASP A 50 20.19 15.15 -21.31
C ASP A 50 19.68 14.24 -20.19
N ALA A 51 19.64 14.83 -18.99
CA ALA A 51 18.91 14.28 -17.86
C ALA A 51 17.41 14.40 -18.16
N ASP A 52 16.91 13.54 -19.04
CA ASP A 52 15.49 13.19 -19.05
C ASP A 52 15.26 12.29 -17.84
N ALA A 53 15.05 12.94 -16.69
CA ALA A 53 14.38 12.32 -15.55
C ALA A 53 13.00 11.88 -16.03
N GLN A 54 12.89 10.62 -16.46
CA GLN A 54 11.61 10.02 -16.75
C GLN A 54 10.75 10.12 -15.48
N PRO A 55 9.46 10.49 -15.57
CA PRO A 55 8.59 10.50 -14.40
C PRO A 55 8.56 9.07 -13.87
N MET A 56 9.03 8.90 -12.63
CA MET A 56 8.81 7.70 -11.81
C MET A 56 7.32 7.65 -11.42
N ASP A 57 6.47 7.47 -12.42
CA ASP A 57 5.11 6.97 -12.24
C ASP A 57 5.23 5.49 -11.83
N GLU A 58 4.30 5.03 -10.98
CA GLU A 58 4.21 3.69 -10.37
C GLU A 58 4.68 3.59 -8.90
N ALA A 59 4.02 4.33 -8.00
CA ALA A 59 3.90 3.91 -6.60
C ALA A 59 3.03 2.64 -6.53
N GLY A 60 3.66 1.52 -6.17
CA GLY A 60 3.04 0.20 -6.10
C GLY A 60 1.93 0.06 -5.05
N PRO A 61 1.13 -1.02 -5.13
CA PRO A 61 -0.04 -1.23 -4.28
C PRO A 61 0.39 -1.51 -2.83
N ALA A 62 -0.17 -0.82 -1.82
CA ALA A 62 -0.08 -1.34 -0.46
C ALA A 62 -1.09 -2.49 -0.30
N VAL A 63 -0.58 -3.60 0.21
CA VAL A 63 -1.36 -4.79 0.52
C VAL A 63 -1.75 -4.75 1.99
N PRO A 64 -3.04 -4.81 2.33
CA PRO A 64 -3.44 -4.93 3.73
C PRO A 64 -3.13 -6.34 4.23
N LEU A 65 -2.31 -6.46 5.27
CA LEU A 65 -2.41 -7.61 6.17
C LEU A 65 -3.73 -7.51 6.93
N ALA A 66 -4.73 -8.25 6.48
CA ALA A 66 -5.96 -8.46 7.23
C ALA A 66 -5.68 -9.29 8.49
N HIS A 67 -5.15 -8.65 9.53
CA HIS A 67 -5.17 -9.19 10.87
C HIS A 67 -5.48 -8.07 11.87
N ARG A 68 -6.51 -8.30 12.67
CA ARG A 68 -6.98 -7.38 13.70
C ARG A 68 -6.45 -7.88 15.04
N PRO A 69 -5.23 -7.50 15.47
CA PRO A 69 -4.89 -7.65 16.88
C PRO A 69 -5.77 -6.68 17.68
N ALA A 70 -6.28 -7.13 18.82
CA ALA A 70 -6.83 -6.22 19.80
C ALA A 70 -5.74 -5.18 20.13
N VAL A 71 -6.05 -3.90 19.97
CA VAL A 71 -5.16 -2.83 20.38
C VAL A 71 -5.03 -2.92 21.89
N HIS A 72 -3.83 -3.18 22.40
CA HIS A 72 -3.49 -2.81 23.77
C HIS A 72 -2.76 -1.47 23.67
N PRO A 73 -3.42 -0.35 24.03
CA PRO A 73 -2.81 0.98 23.93
C PRO A 73 -1.44 1.03 24.61
N ALA A 74 -1.28 0.30 25.73
CA ALA A 74 -0.02 0.14 26.45
C ALA A 74 1.13 -0.40 25.59
N ALA A 75 0.88 -1.38 24.70
CA ALA A 75 1.89 -1.95 23.81
C ALA A 75 2.24 -0.98 22.66
N ALA A 76 1.30 -0.14 22.26
CA ALA A 76 1.54 0.91 21.28
C ALA A 76 2.29 2.12 21.87
N THR A 77 2.33 2.24 23.21
CA THR A 77 2.88 3.42 23.89
C THR A 77 4.34 3.31 24.35
N GLU A 78 4.85 2.10 24.56
CA GLU A 78 6.10 1.87 25.30
C GLU A 78 7.13 1.02 24.51
N GLY A 79 8.42 1.24 24.77
CA GLY A 79 9.52 0.41 24.27
C GLY A 79 10.39 1.05 23.16
N PRO A 80 11.46 0.34 22.72
CA PRO A 80 12.45 0.88 21.79
C PRO A 80 11.87 1.27 20.41
N VAL A 81 10.92 0.47 19.89
CA VAL A 81 10.25 0.78 18.62
C VAL A 81 9.39 2.03 18.74
N ALA A 82 8.64 2.17 19.83
CA ALA A 82 7.82 3.35 20.08
C ALA A 82 8.67 4.63 20.23
N ALA A 83 9.88 4.51 20.81
CA ALA A 83 10.85 5.61 20.89
C ALA A 83 11.45 5.96 19.52
N ALA A 84 11.73 4.97 18.67
CA ALA A 84 12.17 5.21 17.29
C ALA A 84 11.11 5.95 16.47
N LEU A 85 9.84 5.52 16.60
CA LEU A 85 8.69 6.18 15.96
C LEU A 85 8.53 7.63 16.42
N ASP A 86 8.69 7.90 17.71
CA ASP A 86 8.66 9.28 18.22
C ASP A 86 9.81 10.14 17.69
N ALA A 87 11.02 9.57 17.61
CA ALA A 87 12.19 10.26 17.12
C ALA A 87 12.03 10.63 15.63
N ALA A 88 11.59 9.69 14.80
CA ALA A 88 11.33 9.94 13.38
C ALA A 88 10.15 10.91 13.18
N ALA A 89 9.09 10.80 13.97
CA ALA A 89 7.99 11.77 13.95
C ALA A 89 8.49 13.19 14.24
N ALA A 90 9.33 13.35 15.26
CA ALA A 90 9.93 14.65 15.60
C ALA A 90 10.90 15.15 14.51
N GLU A 91 11.70 14.26 13.91
CA GLU A 91 12.64 14.56 12.83
C GLU A 91 11.92 15.16 11.60
N HIS A 92 10.76 14.60 11.24
CA HIS A 92 10.01 14.99 10.04
C HIS A 92 8.80 15.90 10.32
N GLY A 93 8.60 16.34 11.57
CA GLY A 93 7.52 17.25 11.94
C GLY A 93 6.11 16.65 11.81
N VAL A 94 5.98 15.33 11.91
CA VAL A 94 4.69 14.62 11.87
C VAL A 94 4.18 14.39 13.29
N ASP A 95 2.86 14.38 13.48
CA ASP A 95 2.30 14.01 14.76
C ASP A 95 2.73 12.58 15.17
N ARG A 96 3.29 12.47 16.38
CA ARG A 96 3.82 11.19 16.90
C ARG A 96 2.75 10.11 17.03
N SER A 97 1.52 10.49 17.36
CA SER A 97 0.43 9.52 17.52
C SER A 97 -0.10 9.04 16.17
N LEU A 98 -0.05 9.88 15.14
CA LEU A 98 -0.31 9.48 13.76
C LEU A 98 0.74 8.48 13.25
N VAL A 99 2.04 8.76 13.42
CA VAL A 99 3.13 7.84 13.01
C VAL A 99 2.99 6.48 13.72
N ARG A 100 2.72 6.49 15.03
CA ARG A 100 2.46 5.27 15.81
C ARG A 100 1.22 4.53 15.33
N ALA A 101 0.15 5.25 15.00
CA ALA A 101 -1.08 4.65 14.50
C ALA A 101 -0.86 3.93 13.16
N VAL A 102 -0.17 4.57 12.21
CA VAL A 102 0.23 3.96 10.94
C VAL A 102 1.05 2.69 11.20
N ALA A 103 2.16 2.79 11.94
CA ALA A 103 3.03 1.65 12.23
C ALA A 103 2.31 0.47 12.92
N TRP A 104 1.32 0.77 13.77
CA TRP A 104 0.52 -0.26 14.41
C TRP A 104 -0.42 -0.96 13.42
N VAL A 105 -1.10 -0.20 12.56
CA VAL A 105 -2.01 -0.74 11.54
C VAL A 105 -1.24 -1.55 10.49
N GLU A 106 -0.02 -1.14 10.15
CA GLU A 106 0.82 -1.82 9.16
C GLU A 106 1.38 -3.16 9.65
N SER A 107 1.97 -3.18 10.85
CA SER A 107 2.72 -4.36 11.32
C SER A 107 2.49 -4.72 12.78
N SER A 108 1.75 -3.89 13.53
CA SER A 108 1.68 -3.94 14.98
C SER A 108 3.08 -3.89 15.62
N PHE A 109 3.92 -3.00 15.10
CA PHE A 109 5.31 -2.75 15.52
C PHE A 109 6.28 -3.91 15.30
N ARG A 110 5.94 -4.85 14.42
CA ARG A 110 6.79 -6.00 14.12
C ARG A 110 7.75 -5.69 12.96
N ALA A 111 9.03 -5.52 13.30
CA ALA A 111 10.10 -5.27 12.32
C ALA A 111 10.37 -6.42 11.34
N THR A 112 9.96 -7.65 11.68
CA THR A 112 10.22 -8.84 10.85
C THR A 112 9.11 -9.15 9.85
N VAL A 113 8.07 -8.31 9.75
CA VAL A 113 6.96 -8.53 8.82
C VAL A 113 7.41 -8.27 7.39
N ARG A 114 7.07 -9.21 6.50
CA ARG A 114 7.15 -9.06 5.06
C ARG A 114 5.81 -9.46 4.45
N SER A 115 5.25 -8.63 3.57
CA SER A 115 4.04 -8.97 2.83
C SER A 115 4.37 -9.76 1.56
N ASP A 116 3.38 -10.45 0.99
CA ASP A 116 3.55 -11.18 -0.27
C ASP A 116 3.86 -10.26 -1.45
N ALA A 117 3.45 -8.99 -1.38
CA ALA A 117 3.79 -7.96 -2.37
C ALA A 117 5.17 -7.34 -2.15
N GLY A 118 5.86 -7.66 -1.06
CA GLY A 118 7.22 -7.20 -0.79
C GLY A 118 7.32 -5.99 0.13
N ALA A 119 6.25 -5.58 0.81
CA ALA A 119 6.32 -4.57 1.86
C ALA A 119 7.12 -5.11 3.06
N VAL A 120 7.91 -4.27 3.72
CA VAL A 120 8.82 -4.71 4.79
C VAL A 120 8.77 -3.83 6.03
N GLY A 121 8.97 -4.47 7.18
CA GLY A 121 9.26 -3.79 8.44
C GLY A 121 8.05 -3.16 9.12
N ILE A 122 8.34 -2.23 10.04
CA ILE A 122 7.39 -1.65 10.97
C ILE A 122 6.31 -0.83 10.25
N MET A 123 6.72 -0.04 9.26
CA MET A 123 5.84 0.84 8.49
C MET A 123 5.49 0.28 7.10
N GLN A 124 5.77 -1.01 6.87
CA GLN A 124 5.46 -1.75 5.64
C GLN A 124 5.84 -1.00 4.36
N LEU A 125 7.10 -0.58 4.26
CA LEU A 125 7.58 0.14 3.09
C LEU A 125 7.69 -0.81 1.90
N MET A 126 7.09 -0.43 0.78
CA MET A 126 7.31 -1.09 -0.51
C MET A 126 8.69 -0.69 -1.08
N PRO A 127 9.32 -1.50 -1.94
CA PRO A 127 10.62 -1.14 -2.53
C PRO A 127 10.64 0.24 -3.20
N ALA A 128 9.57 0.60 -3.94
CA ALA A 128 9.45 1.93 -4.54
C ALA A 128 9.35 3.06 -3.49
N THR A 129 8.68 2.79 -2.36
CA THR A 129 8.61 3.73 -1.23
C THR A 129 9.96 3.91 -0.55
N VAL A 130 10.78 2.86 -0.45
CA VAL A 130 12.14 2.96 0.10
C VAL A 130 12.98 3.89 -0.75
N VAL A 131 12.98 3.72 -2.07
CA VAL A 131 13.73 4.62 -2.99
C VAL A 131 13.30 6.08 -2.80
N HIS A 132 11.99 6.35 -2.74
CA HIS A 132 11.51 7.70 -2.52
C HIS A 132 11.88 8.23 -1.12
N ALA A 133 11.86 7.39 -0.10
CA ALA A 133 12.28 7.76 1.24
C ALA A 133 13.78 8.07 1.32
N GLU A 134 14.63 7.34 0.59
CA GLU A 134 16.07 7.61 0.48
C GLU A 134 16.32 8.99 -0.14
N GLU A 135 15.55 9.37 -1.16
CA GLU A 135 15.60 10.71 -1.75
C GLU A 135 15.21 11.81 -0.75
N LEU A 136 14.15 11.57 0.04
CA LEU A 136 13.66 12.52 1.05
C LEU A 136 14.63 12.67 2.24
N VAL A 137 15.27 11.56 2.66
CA VAL A 137 16.20 11.53 3.80
C VAL A 137 17.62 11.94 3.38
N GLY A 138 17.99 11.74 2.12
CA GLY A 138 19.29 12.11 1.55
C GLY A 138 20.39 11.06 1.72
N HIS A 139 20.04 9.81 2.03
CA HIS A 139 20.97 8.67 2.07
C HIS A 139 20.23 7.33 1.94
N ASP A 140 20.98 6.28 1.60
CA ASP A 140 20.47 4.90 1.50
C ASP A 140 19.91 4.40 2.84
N LEU A 141 18.86 3.59 2.80
CA LEU A 141 18.16 3.05 3.96
C LEU A 141 18.16 1.52 3.94
N ASP A 142 18.41 0.86 5.08
CA ASP A 142 18.11 -0.56 5.23
C ASP A 142 16.67 -0.73 5.74
N PRO A 143 15.70 -1.14 4.91
CA PRO A 143 14.32 -1.20 5.34
C PRO A 143 14.02 -2.38 6.29
N LEU A 144 15.02 -3.21 6.63
CA LEU A 144 14.95 -4.22 7.69
C LEU A 144 15.51 -3.72 9.02
N ASP A 145 16.29 -2.64 9.01
CA ASP A 145 16.66 -1.95 10.23
C ASP A 145 15.47 -1.15 10.76
N VAL A 146 15.29 -1.18 12.08
CA VAL A 146 14.16 -0.54 12.74
C VAL A 146 14.20 0.98 12.59
N GLN A 147 15.37 1.58 12.71
CA GLN A 147 15.52 3.04 12.64
C GLN A 147 15.31 3.53 11.22
N ASP A 148 15.93 2.86 10.24
CA ASP A 148 15.83 3.25 8.84
C ASP A 148 14.40 3.05 8.29
N ASN A 149 13.74 1.94 8.62
CA ASN A 149 12.35 1.70 8.20
C ASN A 149 11.38 2.76 8.77
N VAL A 150 11.57 3.12 10.04
CA VAL A 150 10.72 4.10 10.71
C VAL A 150 11.03 5.53 10.24
N ARG A 151 12.30 5.88 10.05
CA ARG A 151 12.70 7.17 9.46
C ARG A 151 12.12 7.30 8.05
N GLY A 152 12.34 6.31 7.19
CA GLY A 152 11.85 6.33 5.83
C GLY A 152 10.32 6.42 5.74
N GLY A 153 9.61 5.65 6.57
CA GLY A 153 8.14 5.72 6.63
C GLY A 153 7.60 7.05 7.15
N ALA A 154 8.23 7.65 8.16
CA ALA A 154 7.86 8.97 8.66
C ALA A 154 8.17 10.08 7.64
N ALA A 155 9.31 10.02 6.96
CA ALA A 155 9.67 10.94 5.88
C ALA A 155 8.66 10.88 4.73
N TYR A 156 8.31 9.67 4.30
CA TYR A 156 7.32 9.48 3.24
C TYR A 156 5.92 9.95 3.65
N LEU A 157 5.49 9.67 4.89
CA LEU A 157 4.23 10.19 5.41
C LEU A 157 4.21 11.72 5.46
N ALA A 158 5.31 12.35 5.88
CA ALA A 158 5.44 13.81 5.88
C ALA A 158 5.31 14.39 4.47
N HIS A 159 5.96 13.77 3.48
CA HIS A 159 5.84 14.15 2.08
C HIS A 159 4.40 14.08 1.58
N LEU A 160 3.67 13.01 1.92
CA LEU A 160 2.26 12.87 1.53
C LEU A 160 1.35 13.90 2.22
N LEU A 161 1.62 14.25 3.48
CA LEU A 161 0.90 15.29 4.20
C LEU A 161 1.09 16.66 3.55
N ASP A 162 2.32 17.00 3.17
CA ASP A 162 2.62 18.24 2.44
C ASP A 162 1.91 18.27 1.09
N ARG A 163 2.00 17.17 0.33
CA ARG A 163 1.36 17.05 -0.99
C ARG A 163 -0.18 17.09 -0.93
N ALA A 164 -0.76 16.70 0.20
CA ALA A 164 -2.19 16.74 0.47
C ALA A 164 -2.64 18.06 1.14
N ASP A 165 -1.80 19.11 1.18
CA ASP A 165 -2.09 20.39 1.84
C ASP A 165 -2.52 20.22 3.32
N GLY A 166 -1.98 19.21 4.00
CA GLY A 166 -2.31 18.87 5.39
C GLY A 166 -3.58 18.04 5.57
N ASP A 167 -4.26 17.60 4.50
CA ASP A 167 -5.37 16.65 4.61
C ASP A 167 -4.85 15.27 5.00
N VAL A 168 -4.93 14.97 6.30
CA VAL A 168 -4.46 13.71 6.89
C VAL A 168 -5.18 12.50 6.28
N ALA A 169 -6.48 12.60 6.00
CA ALA A 169 -7.24 11.47 5.45
C ALA A 169 -6.79 11.16 4.01
N HIS A 170 -6.56 12.21 3.21
CA HIS A 170 -6.03 12.05 1.86
C HIS A 170 -4.60 11.49 1.88
N ALA A 171 -3.72 12.01 2.75
CA ALA A 171 -2.36 11.52 2.89
C ALA A 171 -2.30 10.04 3.30
N LEU A 172 -3.14 9.62 4.25
CA LEU A 172 -3.25 8.22 4.67
C LEU A 172 -3.80 7.31 3.56
N ALA A 173 -4.78 7.79 2.79
CA ALA A 173 -5.27 7.06 1.62
C ALA A 173 -4.16 6.89 0.57
N ALA A 174 -3.34 7.93 0.35
CA ALA A 174 -2.21 7.89 -0.56
C ALA A 174 -1.05 7.02 -0.03
N TYR A 175 -0.86 6.94 1.29
CA TYR A 175 0.11 6.04 1.90
C TYR A 175 -0.24 4.58 1.59
N HIS A 176 -1.53 4.24 1.66
CA HIS A 176 -2.04 2.88 1.41
C HIS A 176 -2.27 2.57 -0.08
N GLN A 177 -2.72 3.50 -0.90
CA GLN A 177 -3.04 3.23 -2.30
C GLN A 177 -1.93 3.65 -3.28
N GLY A 178 -0.96 4.41 -2.79
CA GLY A 178 -0.08 5.22 -3.64
C GLY A 178 -0.76 6.52 -4.08
N TRP A 179 0.01 7.61 -4.12
CA TRP A 179 -0.47 8.93 -4.54
C TRP A 179 -1.11 8.91 -5.94
N ALA A 180 -0.41 8.34 -6.92
CA ALA A 180 -0.90 8.23 -8.29
C ALA A 180 -2.23 7.45 -8.35
N GLY A 181 -2.36 6.40 -7.52
CA GLY A 181 -3.59 5.61 -7.40
C GLY A 181 -4.77 6.45 -6.91
N VAL A 182 -4.56 7.29 -5.89
CA VAL A 182 -5.61 8.20 -5.38
C VAL A 182 -5.95 9.27 -6.41
N MET A 183 -4.97 9.83 -7.11
CA MET A 183 -5.23 10.86 -8.13
C MET A 183 -5.98 10.30 -9.35
N ARG A 184 -5.68 9.06 -9.74
CA ARG A 184 -6.28 8.41 -10.91
C ARG A 184 -7.68 7.89 -10.62
N ASP A 185 -7.88 7.23 -9.48
CA ASP A 185 -9.11 6.48 -9.17
C ASP A 185 -9.95 7.08 -8.04
N GLY A 186 -9.43 8.08 -7.34
CA GLY A 186 -9.94 8.48 -6.04
C GLY A 186 -9.59 7.48 -4.94
N VAL A 187 -10.08 7.77 -3.73
CA VAL A 187 -9.89 6.91 -2.56
C VAL A 187 -10.75 5.65 -2.70
N SER A 188 -10.11 4.48 -2.78
CA SER A 188 -10.82 3.20 -2.80
C SER A 188 -11.49 2.88 -1.46
N SER A 189 -12.47 1.98 -1.45
CA SER A 189 -13.14 1.53 -0.21
C SER A 189 -12.17 0.86 0.76
N THR A 190 -11.16 0.14 0.26
CA THR A 190 -10.11 -0.46 1.09
C THR A 190 -9.27 0.62 1.77
N SER A 191 -8.86 1.65 1.02
CA SER A 191 -8.11 2.79 1.55
C SER A 191 -8.94 3.63 2.51
N ALA A 192 -10.23 3.83 2.24
CA ALA A 192 -11.13 4.48 3.20
C ALA A 192 -11.17 3.71 4.54
N GLY A 193 -11.31 2.39 4.49
CA GLY A 193 -11.25 1.56 5.70
C GLY A 193 -9.88 1.57 6.39
N TYR A 194 -8.79 1.78 5.66
CA TYR A 194 -7.45 1.99 6.23
C TYR A 194 -7.38 3.33 7.00
N VAL A 195 -7.85 4.41 6.36
CA VAL A 195 -7.93 5.75 6.96
C VAL A 195 -8.71 5.70 8.27
N ASP A 196 -9.89 5.10 8.28
CA ASP A 196 -10.73 4.98 9.48
C ASP A 196 -9.97 4.30 10.63
N ARG A 197 -9.27 3.19 10.36
CA ARG A 197 -8.50 2.47 11.40
C ARG A 197 -7.35 3.29 11.96
N VAL A 198 -6.62 4.00 11.11
CA VAL A 198 -5.50 4.84 11.54
C VAL A 198 -6.00 6.03 12.35
N MET A 199 -7.06 6.70 11.90
CA MET A 199 -7.62 7.86 12.57
C MET A 199 -8.25 7.51 13.94
N ASP A 200 -8.96 6.38 14.03
CA ASP A 200 -9.49 5.88 15.30
C ASP A 200 -8.37 5.63 16.32
N LEU A 201 -7.26 5.04 15.88
CA LEU A 201 -6.12 4.75 16.75
C LEU A 201 -5.33 6.02 17.11
N HIS A 202 -5.16 6.93 16.16
CA HIS A 202 -4.53 8.22 16.38
C HIS A 202 -5.25 9.00 17.49
N GLN A 203 -6.58 9.12 17.42
CA GLN A 203 -7.39 9.79 18.45
C GLN A 203 -7.28 9.12 19.83
N GLN A 204 -7.26 7.78 19.86
CA GLN A 204 -7.06 7.04 21.13
C GLN A 204 -5.71 7.37 21.76
N LEU A 205 -4.64 7.39 20.96
CA LEU A 205 -3.28 7.71 21.40
C LEU A 205 -3.14 9.18 21.86
N GLU A 206 -3.84 10.12 21.24
CA GLU A 206 -3.94 11.52 21.70
C GLU A 206 -4.68 11.64 23.04
N GLY A 207 -5.79 10.91 23.19
CA GLY A 207 -6.57 10.86 24.44
C GLY A 207 -5.74 10.31 25.62
N HIS A 208 -4.92 9.29 25.38
CA HIS A 208 -3.99 8.77 26.38
C HIS A 208 -2.89 9.78 26.76
N ARG A 209 -2.39 10.57 25.80
CA ARG A 209 -1.39 11.63 26.08
C ARG A 209 -1.93 12.76 26.95
N SER A 210 -3.20 13.11 26.78
CA SER A 210 -3.84 14.23 27.47
C SER A 210 -4.32 13.91 28.89
N GLY A 211 -4.17 12.67 29.37
CA GLY A 211 -4.49 12.30 30.75
C GLY A 211 -5.99 12.30 31.06
N ALA A 212 -6.86 12.15 30.06
CA ALA A 212 -8.31 12.21 30.21
C ALA A 212 -8.95 11.04 30.99
N TRP A 213 -8.15 10.24 31.70
CA TRP A 213 -8.61 9.14 32.55
C TRP A 213 -7.89 9.20 33.90
N ALA A 214 -8.34 10.12 34.75
CA ALA A 214 -8.06 10.15 36.18
C ALA A 214 -9.37 10.38 36.94
#